data_AF-E3NNA3-F1
#
_entry.id   AF-E3NNA3-F1
#
_cell.length_a   1.000
_cell.length_b   1.000
_cell.length_c   1.000
_cell.angle_alpha   90.00
_cell.angle_beta   90.00
_cell.angle_gamma   90.00
#
_symmetry.space_group_name_H-M   'P 1'
#
loop_
_entity.id
_entity.type
_entity.pdbx_description
1 polymer ?
#
loop_
_entity_poly.entity_id
_entity_poly.type
_entity_poly.pdbx_seq_one_letter_code
_entity_poly.pdbx_strand_id
1 'polypeptide(L)'
;MRVLFTVFSLFAACYAYDAVLFSNQREIGGLPVEQLVKGATAEEPIVFIVNPDFTLGQFSVKANAYSAEPSTDFLAKSVKNSNFHESQYFPHQIEASSAQVLTSSASYKSGSAIYILAGEEWTSMEQLAEELISKIDNSIGILTSTDAVYHESTNRVKRVATDEFDAASNSNSPSTGSPASGAFPFPLVLPPYNNTNLKVAPEANLTCLLYLEGVSVVVQQKNDKTLAYAAAFVPGSNLTYAYADGDVKCAKGTIGEFIFRLRLTLTQDIKGKQFNTDAFSMKSGDLIDVTLNITGDIFGYWQLSGATLHEAAITGTGAYKSAKSQEQTIGEVETRYSKINSVAGWALACGQTQAVFFPTDDQTVKIGIALVNTQIQTFNIRNPDAWLKAPHFTLQTEDCTGTFSAGSWMGIVSALVLIAGLIFGYVMLQSVQTMDRFDDPKQKQIVINVRE
;
A
#
# COMPACT_ATOMS: atom_id res chain seq x y z
N MET A 1 -22.26 -27.56 -5.96
CA MET A 1 -22.73 -26.28 -6.52
C MET A 1 -22.84 -25.15 -5.49
N ARG A 2 -23.13 -25.42 -4.19
CA ARG A 2 -23.12 -24.40 -3.11
C ARG A 2 -21.75 -23.98 -2.58
N VAL A 3 -20.68 -24.73 -2.89
CA VAL A 3 -19.30 -24.44 -2.44
C VAL A 3 -18.55 -23.52 -3.41
N LEU A 4 -19.00 -23.41 -4.67
CA LEU A 4 -18.34 -22.57 -5.67
C LEU A 4 -18.75 -21.08 -5.55
N PHE A 5 -19.95 -20.80 -5.03
CA PHE A 5 -20.44 -19.43 -4.83
C PHE A 5 -19.85 -18.75 -3.57
N THR A 6 -19.36 -19.54 -2.61
CA THR A 6 -18.70 -19.03 -1.39
C THR A 6 -17.22 -18.67 -1.61
N VAL A 7 -16.57 -19.19 -2.65
CA VAL A 7 -15.15 -18.91 -2.94
C VAL A 7 -14.97 -17.65 -3.81
N PHE A 8 -16.00 -17.25 -4.57
CA PHE A 8 -15.93 -16.06 -5.45
C PHE A 8 -16.46 -14.76 -4.81
N SER A 9 -16.93 -14.79 -3.56
CA SER A 9 -17.56 -13.63 -2.89
C SER A 9 -16.73 -12.98 -1.77
N LEU A 10 -15.48 -13.40 -1.52
CA LEU A 10 -14.73 -12.98 -0.33
C LEU A 10 -13.29 -12.54 -0.61
N PHE A 11 -13.10 -11.54 -1.47
CA PHE A 11 -11.95 -10.63 -1.40
C PHE A 11 -12.34 -9.21 -1.85
N ALA A 12 -13.45 -8.71 -1.30
CA ALA A 12 -13.46 -7.32 -0.85
C ALA A 12 -13.09 -7.39 0.63
N ALA A 13 -11.92 -6.88 1.01
CA ALA A 13 -11.65 -6.63 2.42
C ALA A 13 -12.59 -5.49 2.86
N CYS A 14 -13.85 -5.83 3.13
CA CYS A 14 -14.74 -4.96 3.87
C CYS A 14 -14.20 -4.95 5.30
N TYR A 15 -13.41 -3.94 5.64
CA TYR A 15 -13.12 -3.63 7.03
C TYR A 15 -14.43 -3.17 7.67
N ALA A 16 -15.12 -4.08 8.36
CA ALA A 16 -16.24 -3.74 9.21
C ALA A 16 -15.71 -3.68 10.65
N TYR A 17 -15.88 -2.54 11.29
CA TYR A 17 -15.52 -2.36 12.69
C TYR A 17 -16.76 -2.62 13.54
N ASP A 18 -16.58 -3.51 14.50
CA ASP A 18 -17.59 -3.82 15.50
C ASP A 18 -17.61 -2.73 16.58
N ALA A 19 -18.79 -2.35 17.03
CA ALA A 19 -18.96 -1.44 18.15
C ALA A 19 -20.16 -1.78 19.04
N VAL A 20 -20.01 -1.43 20.31
CA VAL A 20 -21.08 -1.49 21.30
C VAL A 20 -21.32 -0.08 21.81
N LEU A 21 -22.53 0.43 21.60
CA LEU A 21 -22.96 1.74 22.06
C LEU A 21 -23.79 1.58 23.33
N PHE A 22 -23.62 2.48 24.28
CA PHE A 22 -24.39 2.49 25.52
C PHE A 22 -24.55 3.89 26.11
N SER A 23 -25.70 4.14 26.75
CA SER A 23 -25.99 5.40 27.45
C SER A 23 -27.10 5.19 28.47
N ASN A 24 -27.04 5.97 29.55
CA ASN A 24 -28.07 5.98 30.60
C ASN A 24 -29.13 7.06 30.38
N GLN A 25 -28.81 8.08 29.59
CA GLN A 25 -29.58 9.33 29.54
C GLN A 25 -30.08 9.64 28.13
N ARG A 26 -29.39 9.17 27.08
CA ARG A 26 -29.72 9.44 25.68
C ARG A 26 -30.17 8.16 24.97
N GLU A 27 -31.25 8.25 24.21
CA GLU A 27 -31.72 7.17 23.35
C GLU A 27 -30.80 7.03 22.13
N ILE A 28 -30.36 5.80 21.84
CA ILE A 28 -29.36 5.49 20.80
C ILE A 28 -30.00 4.82 19.57
N GLY A 29 -31.24 4.34 19.70
CA GLY A 29 -31.86 3.42 18.75
C GLY A 29 -31.93 3.94 17.32
N GLY A 30 -31.35 3.18 16.39
CA GLY A 30 -31.51 3.38 14.94
C GLY A 30 -30.72 4.54 14.33
N LEU A 31 -29.88 5.23 15.11
CA LEU A 31 -28.97 6.26 14.59
C LEU A 31 -27.58 5.66 14.32
N PRO A 32 -27.00 5.88 13.13
CA PRO A 32 -25.64 5.44 12.84
C PRO A 32 -24.62 6.27 13.63
N VAL A 33 -23.51 5.63 14.02
CA VAL A 33 -22.46 6.24 14.85
C VAL A 33 -21.93 7.56 14.30
N GLU A 34 -21.84 7.70 12.97
CA GLU A 34 -21.36 8.90 12.30
C GLU A 34 -22.29 10.11 12.51
N GLN A 35 -23.60 9.87 12.65
CA GLN A 35 -24.56 10.95 12.95
C GLN A 35 -24.45 11.38 14.42
N LEU A 36 -24.21 10.44 15.33
CA LEU A 36 -23.99 10.74 16.75
C LEU A 36 -22.74 11.62 16.91
N VAL A 37 -21.64 11.25 16.24
CA VAL A 37 -20.35 11.99 16.30
C VAL A 37 -20.46 13.40 15.72
N LYS A 38 -21.23 13.58 14.64
CA LYS A 38 -21.49 14.93 14.08
C LYS A 38 -22.35 15.81 14.98
N GLY A 39 -23.17 15.22 15.84
CA GLY A 39 -24.04 15.92 16.79
C GLY A 39 -23.42 16.15 18.17
N ALA A 40 -22.16 15.75 18.40
CA ALA A 40 -21.53 15.86 19.71
C ALA A 40 -21.24 17.32 20.10
N THR A 41 -21.61 17.70 21.32
CA THR A 41 -21.28 19.00 21.93
C THR A 41 -20.64 18.82 23.30
N ALA A 42 -20.15 19.89 23.91
CA ALA A 42 -19.54 19.83 25.24
C ALA A 42 -20.56 19.45 26.35
N GLU A 43 -21.84 19.75 26.16
CA GLU A 43 -22.95 19.38 27.07
C GLU A 43 -23.49 17.96 26.82
N GLU A 44 -23.23 17.41 25.63
CA GLU A 44 -23.64 16.08 25.21
C GLU A 44 -22.47 15.30 24.58
N PRO A 45 -21.42 14.99 25.36
CA PRO A 45 -20.17 14.47 24.82
C PRO A 45 -20.28 13.01 24.38
N ILE A 46 -19.40 12.61 23.46
CA ILE A 46 -19.23 11.21 23.05
C ILE A 46 -17.90 10.69 23.56
N VAL A 47 -17.94 9.50 24.16
CA VAL A 47 -16.77 8.84 24.76
C VAL A 47 -16.49 7.57 23.99
N PHE A 48 -15.42 7.60 23.19
CA PHE A 48 -14.87 6.40 22.58
C PHE A 48 -13.99 5.68 23.59
N ILE A 49 -14.22 4.39 23.75
CA ILE A 49 -13.42 3.50 24.57
C ILE A 49 -12.81 2.50 23.61
N VAL A 50 -11.49 2.58 23.42
CA VAL A 50 -10.81 1.87 22.34
C VAL A 50 -9.74 0.91 22.84
N ASN A 51 -9.69 -0.26 22.21
CA ASN A 51 -8.70 -1.29 22.45
C ASN A 51 -8.28 -1.91 21.09
N PRO A 52 -6.97 -2.10 20.84
CA PRO A 52 -6.48 -2.64 19.56
C PRO A 52 -7.08 -3.99 19.18
N ASP A 53 -7.39 -4.85 20.15
CA ASP A 53 -7.88 -6.22 19.90
C ASP A 53 -9.41 -6.37 20.03
N PHE A 54 -10.16 -5.27 20.14
CA PHE A 54 -11.60 -5.32 20.40
C PHE A 54 -12.38 -6.07 19.31
N THR A 55 -13.20 -7.03 19.74
CA THR A 55 -14.21 -7.72 18.91
C THR A 55 -15.48 -7.98 19.71
N LEU A 56 -16.65 -8.08 19.05
CA LEU A 56 -17.90 -8.45 19.73
C LEU A 56 -17.82 -9.80 20.46
N GLY A 57 -17.02 -10.73 19.92
CA GLY A 57 -16.76 -12.03 20.55
C GLY A 57 -16.07 -11.91 21.90
N GLN A 58 -15.01 -11.10 21.99
CA GLN A 58 -14.32 -10.84 23.25
C GLN A 58 -15.22 -10.14 24.26
N PHE A 59 -15.99 -9.13 23.82
CA PHE A 59 -16.96 -8.45 24.68
C PHE A 59 -18.01 -9.43 25.22
N SER A 60 -18.52 -10.34 24.38
CA SER A 60 -19.51 -11.35 24.80
C SER A 60 -19.00 -12.29 25.89
N VAL A 61 -17.71 -12.64 25.85
CA VAL A 61 -17.05 -13.43 26.90
C VAL A 61 -16.97 -12.63 28.20
N LYS A 62 -16.52 -11.37 28.14
CA LYS A 62 -16.41 -10.48 29.31
C LYS A 62 -17.76 -10.13 29.92
N ALA A 63 -18.78 -10.00 29.08
CA ALA A 63 -20.15 -9.75 29.50
C ALA A 63 -20.82 -10.98 30.12
N ASN A 64 -20.22 -12.17 30.12
CA ASN A 64 -20.88 -13.41 30.51
C ASN A 64 -22.22 -13.58 29.76
N ALA A 65 -22.24 -13.31 28.45
CA ALA A 65 -23.48 -13.33 27.67
C ALA A 65 -24.16 -14.71 27.63
N TYR A 66 -23.39 -15.78 27.84
CA TYR A 66 -23.85 -17.18 27.79
C TYR A 66 -23.83 -17.89 29.14
N SER A 67 -23.60 -17.17 30.24
CA SER A 67 -23.60 -17.69 31.61
C SER A 67 -24.69 -17.02 32.45
N ALA A 68 -25.23 -17.74 33.43
CA ALA A 68 -26.18 -17.19 34.39
C ALA A 68 -25.51 -16.37 35.50
N GLU A 69 -24.17 -16.39 35.57
CA GLU A 69 -23.40 -15.63 36.54
C GLU A 69 -23.21 -14.16 36.10
N PRO A 70 -23.42 -13.18 37.01
CA PRO A 70 -23.23 -11.77 36.67
C PRO A 70 -21.78 -11.49 36.26
N SER A 71 -21.59 -10.61 35.28
CA SER A 71 -20.25 -10.18 34.87
C SER A 71 -19.56 -9.44 36.02
N THR A 72 -18.29 -9.76 36.25
CA THR A 72 -17.41 -9.05 37.20
C THR A 72 -16.72 -7.84 36.58
N ASP A 73 -16.85 -7.67 35.26
CA ASP A 73 -16.19 -6.63 34.47
C ASP A 73 -17.00 -5.33 34.52
N PHE A 74 -16.35 -4.23 34.88
CA PHE A 74 -16.97 -2.93 35.08
C PHE A 74 -17.61 -2.40 33.79
N LEU A 75 -16.90 -2.49 32.66
CA LEU A 75 -17.38 -2.00 31.37
C LEU A 75 -18.56 -2.83 30.86
N ALA A 76 -18.44 -4.15 30.92
CA ALA A 76 -19.53 -5.02 30.48
C ALA A 76 -20.77 -4.90 31.38
N LYS A 77 -20.59 -4.70 32.69
CA LYS A 77 -21.67 -4.39 33.63
C LYS A 77 -22.29 -3.02 33.34
N SER A 78 -21.49 -2.02 33.01
CA SER A 78 -21.96 -0.67 32.68
C SER A 78 -22.81 -0.66 31.40
N VAL A 79 -22.39 -1.39 30.37
CA VAL A 79 -23.19 -1.59 29.15
C VAL A 79 -24.50 -2.31 29.47
N LYS A 80 -24.45 -3.46 30.16
CA LYS A 80 -25.65 -4.26 30.46
C LYS A 80 -26.68 -3.55 31.34
N ASN A 81 -26.21 -2.74 32.28
CA ASN A 81 -27.08 -1.99 33.18
C ASN A 81 -27.52 -0.63 32.61
N SER A 82 -27.09 -0.29 31.40
CA SER A 82 -27.47 0.96 30.78
C SER A 82 -28.89 0.92 30.22
N ASN A 83 -29.58 2.06 30.30
CA ASN A 83 -30.96 2.20 29.83
C ASN A 83 -31.08 1.99 28.31
N PHE A 84 -30.04 2.37 27.56
CA PHE A 84 -29.97 2.22 26.11
C PHE A 84 -28.63 1.60 25.74
N HIS A 85 -28.65 0.44 25.09
CA HIS A 85 -27.46 -0.18 24.54
C HIS A 85 -27.78 -0.92 23.23
N GLU A 86 -26.85 -0.86 22.27
CA GLU A 86 -27.00 -1.49 20.97
C GLU A 86 -25.63 -1.90 20.42
N SER A 87 -25.56 -3.02 19.70
CA SER A 87 -24.38 -3.37 18.90
C SER A 87 -24.55 -2.85 17.48
N GLN A 88 -23.59 -2.12 16.97
CA GLN A 88 -23.56 -1.64 15.59
C GLN A 88 -22.26 -2.07 14.91
N TYR A 89 -22.27 -2.10 13.58
CA TYR A 89 -21.06 -2.22 12.78
C TYR A 89 -20.96 -1.00 11.87
N PHE A 90 -19.75 -0.58 11.55
CA PHE A 90 -19.53 0.49 10.58
C PHE A 90 -18.38 0.13 9.61
N PRO A 91 -18.52 0.49 8.31
CA PRO A 91 -17.60 0.05 7.26
C PRO A 91 -16.33 0.91 7.13
N HIS A 92 -16.26 2.04 7.82
CA HIS A 92 -15.20 3.04 7.67
C HIS A 92 -14.80 3.63 9.03
N GLN A 93 -13.54 4.08 9.16
CA GLN A 93 -13.07 4.72 10.38
C GLN A 93 -13.88 5.99 10.69
N ILE A 94 -14.18 6.20 11.97
CA ILE A 94 -14.88 7.39 12.43
C ILE A 94 -13.87 8.49 12.72
N GLU A 95 -14.03 9.63 12.07
CA GLU A 95 -13.17 10.80 12.25
C GLU A 95 -13.53 11.55 13.54
N ALA A 96 -12.61 11.57 14.49
CA ALA A 96 -12.72 12.22 15.78
C ALA A 96 -11.59 13.25 15.96
N SER A 97 -11.46 14.17 15.00
CA SER A 97 -10.37 15.15 14.91
C SER A 97 -10.35 16.19 16.06
N SER A 98 -11.50 16.49 16.66
CA SER A 98 -11.62 17.37 17.83
C SER A 98 -11.55 16.62 19.17
N ALA A 99 -11.17 15.34 19.17
CA ALA A 99 -11.22 14.52 20.36
C ALA A 99 -10.03 14.74 21.31
N GLN A 100 -10.34 14.73 22.60
CA GLN A 100 -9.31 14.68 23.64
C GLN A 100 -8.96 13.23 23.96
N VAL A 101 -7.71 12.85 23.70
CA VAL A 101 -7.22 11.48 23.93
C VAL A 101 -6.66 11.38 25.34
N LEU A 102 -7.17 10.40 26.08
CA LEU A 102 -6.90 10.17 27.49
C LEU A 102 -6.25 8.79 27.65
N THR A 103 -4.95 8.81 27.94
CA THR A 103 -4.16 7.62 28.32
C THR A 103 -3.93 7.52 29.83
N SER A 104 -4.32 8.55 30.57
CA SER A 104 -4.31 8.57 32.04
C SER A 104 -5.36 9.55 32.57
N SER A 105 -5.87 9.30 33.78
CA SER A 105 -6.91 10.13 34.40
C SER A 105 -6.46 11.57 34.71
N ALA A 106 -5.15 11.80 34.83
CA ALA A 106 -4.56 13.13 35.02
C ALA A 106 -4.66 14.03 33.78
N SER A 107 -4.88 13.46 32.60
CA SER A 107 -4.93 14.19 31.32
C SER A 107 -6.32 14.75 30.99
N TYR A 108 -7.30 14.50 31.86
CA TYR A 108 -8.69 14.92 31.68
C TYR A 108 -8.85 16.44 31.78
N LYS A 109 -9.57 17.02 30.81
CA LYS A 109 -10.00 18.43 30.81
C LYS A 109 -11.48 18.45 30.43
N SER A 110 -12.28 19.19 31.18
CA SER A 110 -13.71 19.33 30.88
C SER A 110 -13.91 20.32 29.71
N GLY A 111 -14.96 20.12 28.92
CA GLY A 111 -15.36 21.01 27.82
C GLY A 111 -15.10 20.48 26.41
N SER A 112 -14.60 19.25 26.25
CA SER A 112 -14.44 18.61 24.94
C SER A 112 -15.73 17.90 24.52
N ALA A 113 -16.09 18.00 23.23
CA ALA A 113 -17.26 17.30 22.67
C ALA A 113 -17.02 15.80 22.46
N ILE A 114 -15.76 15.39 22.27
CA ILE A 114 -15.38 13.99 22.05
C ILE A 114 -14.19 13.64 22.95
N TYR A 115 -14.27 12.50 23.62
CA TYR A 115 -13.19 11.92 24.42
C TYR A 115 -12.82 10.54 23.87
N ILE A 116 -11.52 10.22 23.84
CA ILE A 116 -11.02 8.89 23.45
C ILE A 116 -10.24 8.32 24.63
N LEU A 117 -10.75 7.25 25.22
CA LEU A 117 -10.12 6.46 26.27
C LEU A 117 -9.37 5.32 25.59
N ALA A 118 -8.04 5.41 25.51
CA ALA A 118 -7.22 4.40 24.85
C ALA A 118 -6.53 3.51 25.88
N GLY A 119 -6.78 2.20 25.82
CA GLY A 119 -6.05 1.19 26.58
C GLY A 119 -5.30 0.24 25.65
N GLU A 120 -4.07 -0.11 26.01
CA GLU A 120 -3.26 -1.11 25.27
C GLU A 120 -3.77 -2.53 25.51
N GLU A 121 -4.29 -2.79 26.71
CA GLU A 121 -4.90 -4.06 27.12
C GLU A 121 -6.28 -3.83 27.74
N TRP A 122 -7.14 -4.85 27.72
CA TRP A 122 -8.52 -4.78 28.24
C TRP A 122 -8.60 -4.27 29.69
N THR A 123 -7.72 -4.75 30.57
CA THR A 123 -7.66 -4.37 31.98
C THR A 123 -7.27 -2.91 32.17
N SER A 124 -6.34 -2.41 31.36
CA SER A 124 -5.92 -0.99 31.39
C SER A 124 -7.05 -0.07 30.92
N MET A 125 -7.77 -0.47 29.87
CA MET A 125 -8.94 0.23 29.35
C MET A 125 -10.06 0.28 30.39
N GLU A 126 -10.32 -0.84 31.07
CA GLU A 126 -11.35 -0.95 32.10
C GLU A 126 -11.07 -0.05 33.32
N GLN A 127 -9.84 -0.06 33.84
CA GLN A 127 -9.45 0.81 34.96
C GLN A 127 -9.56 2.30 34.61
N LEU A 128 -9.12 2.67 33.40
CA LEU A 128 -9.19 4.04 32.92
C LEU A 128 -10.65 4.49 32.70
N ALA A 129 -11.50 3.58 32.21
CA ALA A 129 -12.93 3.82 32.09
C ALA A 129 -13.62 3.96 33.45
N GLU A 130 -13.29 3.13 34.43
CA GLU A 130 -13.85 3.22 35.79
C GLU A 130 -13.57 4.58 36.45
N GLU A 131 -12.36 5.11 36.27
CA GLU A 131 -11.95 6.40 36.84
C GLU A 131 -12.53 7.64 36.11
N LEU A 132 -12.91 7.51 34.84
CA LEU A 132 -13.26 8.63 33.97
C LEU A 132 -14.73 8.69 33.56
N ILE A 133 -15.41 7.55 33.39
CA ILE A 133 -16.83 7.53 32.98
C ILE A 133 -17.70 8.26 34.00
N SER A 134 -17.38 8.15 35.29
CA SER A 134 -18.09 8.87 36.37
C SER A 134 -17.87 10.39 36.37
N LYS A 135 -16.90 10.91 35.60
CA LYS A 135 -16.56 12.34 35.51
C LYS A 135 -17.11 13.00 34.24
N ILE A 136 -17.70 12.23 33.34
CA ILE A 136 -18.25 12.69 32.06
C ILE A 136 -19.76 12.46 32.06
N ASP A 137 -20.50 13.46 32.53
CA ASP A 137 -21.96 13.43 32.58
C ASP A 137 -22.59 13.49 31.17
N ASN A 138 -23.79 12.93 31.02
CA ASN A 138 -24.59 12.96 29.80
C ASN A 138 -23.89 12.46 28.52
N SER A 139 -23.04 11.45 28.68
CA SER A 139 -22.26 10.87 27.59
C SER A 139 -22.94 9.67 26.91
N ILE A 140 -22.56 9.47 25.64
CA ILE A 140 -22.74 8.20 24.94
C ILE A 140 -21.39 7.50 24.89
N GLY A 141 -21.32 6.29 25.44
CA GLY A 141 -20.14 5.43 25.38
C GLY A 141 -20.15 4.58 24.12
N ILE A 142 -19.03 4.57 23.40
CA ILE A 142 -18.82 3.73 22.21
C ILE A 142 -17.59 2.88 22.44
N LEU A 143 -17.79 1.58 22.60
CA LEU A 143 -16.70 0.60 22.75
C LEU A 143 -16.39 0.00 21.38
N THR A 144 -15.16 0.20 20.88
CA THR A 144 -14.76 -0.26 19.54
C THR A 144 -13.24 -0.48 19.45
N SER A 145 -12.71 -0.86 18.29
CA SER A 145 -11.27 -1.05 18.13
C SER A 145 -10.53 0.28 17.97
N THR A 146 -9.25 0.32 18.36
CA THR A 146 -8.43 1.53 18.21
C THR A 146 -8.30 1.99 16.77
N ASP A 147 -8.26 1.04 15.83
CA ASP A 147 -8.21 1.33 14.40
C ASP A 147 -9.55 1.82 13.83
N ALA A 148 -10.64 1.73 14.60
CA ALA A 148 -11.96 2.17 14.19
C ALA A 148 -12.17 3.69 14.36
N VAL A 149 -11.34 4.36 15.17
CA VAL A 149 -11.46 5.78 15.51
C VAL A 149 -10.19 6.53 15.13
N TYR A 150 -10.30 7.41 14.15
CA TYR A 150 -9.19 8.23 13.69
C TYR A 150 -9.11 9.54 14.50
N HIS A 151 -7.95 9.81 15.11
CA HIS A 151 -7.67 11.05 15.83
C HIS A 151 -6.23 11.51 15.60
N GLU A 152 -5.97 12.81 15.70
CA GLU A 152 -4.72 13.45 15.26
C GLU A 152 -3.48 13.04 16.09
N SER A 153 -3.67 12.46 17.29
CA SER A 153 -2.58 12.09 18.21
C SER A 153 -2.13 10.62 18.17
N THR A 154 -2.47 9.82 17.17
CA THR A 154 -1.88 8.47 17.01
C THR A 154 -0.41 8.58 16.57
N ASN A 155 0.46 8.99 17.50
CA ASN A 155 1.90 8.90 17.41
C ASN A 155 2.28 7.41 17.48
N ARG A 156 2.29 6.74 16.32
CA ARG A 156 2.86 5.40 16.21
C ARG A 156 4.37 5.51 16.44
N VAL A 157 4.87 4.84 17.48
CA VAL A 157 6.29 4.82 17.86
C VAL A 157 7.14 4.43 16.64
N LYS A 158 7.87 5.43 16.15
CA LYS A 158 8.81 5.39 15.04
C LYS A 158 9.99 4.50 15.45
N ARG A 159 10.20 3.35 14.78
CA ARG A 159 11.53 2.74 14.77
C ARG A 159 12.39 3.53 13.78
N VAL A 160 13.06 4.53 14.33
CA VAL A 160 14.30 5.19 13.88
C VAL A 160 14.40 5.52 12.37
N ALA A 161 14.05 6.76 12.06
CA ALA A 161 14.89 7.64 11.25
C ALA A 161 14.80 9.03 11.92
N THR A 162 15.97 9.53 12.32
CA THR A 162 16.20 10.75 13.10
C THR A 162 15.50 11.96 12.52
N ASP A 163 14.66 12.60 13.33
CA ASP A 163 14.10 13.93 13.10
C ASP A 163 15.11 14.98 13.58
N GLU A 164 15.69 15.74 12.67
CA GLU A 164 16.18 17.08 12.98
C GLU A 164 15.86 18.03 11.82
N PHE A 165 15.52 19.26 12.21
CA PHE A 165 15.36 20.50 11.42
C PHE A 165 13.95 20.90 10.97
N ASP A 166 13.20 21.40 11.95
CA ASP A 166 12.31 22.56 11.78
C ASP A 166 13.11 23.84 11.51
N ALA A 167 12.67 24.68 10.55
CA ALA A 167 12.16 26.05 10.80
C ALA A 167 12.17 26.95 9.55
N ALA A 168 11.05 27.67 9.40
CA ALA A 168 10.86 28.99 8.80
C ALA A 168 10.60 29.17 7.28
N SER A 169 9.35 29.61 7.06
CA SER A 169 8.67 30.30 5.95
C SER A 169 9.45 31.33 5.09
N ASN A 170 9.20 31.39 3.78
CA ASN A 170 8.31 32.38 3.13
C ASN A 170 8.43 32.38 1.58
N SER A 171 7.30 32.65 0.95
CA SER A 171 6.95 32.61 -0.48
C SER A 171 7.77 33.49 -1.44
N ASN A 172 8.01 32.99 -2.66
CA ASN A 172 7.68 33.65 -3.94
C ASN A 172 7.89 32.68 -5.12
N SER A 173 6.91 32.60 -6.02
CA SER A 173 6.88 31.83 -7.29
C SER A 173 7.10 32.80 -8.48
N PRO A 174 7.17 32.36 -9.75
CA PRO A 174 8.27 31.63 -10.37
C PRO A 174 8.85 32.41 -11.59
N SER A 175 10.07 32.12 -12.02
CA SER A 175 10.59 32.64 -13.30
C SER A 175 11.42 31.61 -14.06
N THR A 176 10.87 31.17 -15.21
CA THR A 176 11.54 30.81 -16.47
C THR A 176 13.00 30.33 -16.44
N GLY A 177 13.15 29.02 -16.63
CA GLY A 177 14.21 28.41 -17.44
C GLY A 177 15.65 28.72 -17.04
N SER A 178 16.04 28.29 -15.84
CA SER A 178 17.45 28.30 -15.43
C SER A 178 18.24 27.17 -16.16
N PRO A 179 19.52 27.39 -16.49
CA PRO A 179 20.40 26.30 -16.92
C PRO A 179 20.49 25.22 -15.84
N ALA A 180 20.58 23.94 -16.25
CA ALA A 180 20.69 22.83 -15.33
C ALA A 180 21.85 23.05 -14.34
N SER A 181 21.54 23.01 -13.06
CA SER A 181 22.46 23.27 -11.97
C SER A 181 22.96 21.94 -11.40
N GLY A 182 24.29 21.85 -11.19
CA GLY A 182 24.95 20.89 -10.29
C GLY A 182 25.09 19.42 -10.73
N ALA A 183 26.03 18.74 -10.08
CA ALA A 183 26.20 17.28 -10.08
C ALA A 183 25.94 16.78 -8.65
N PHE A 184 24.67 16.59 -8.31
CA PHE A 184 24.24 16.22 -6.96
C PHE A 184 24.43 14.71 -6.73
N PRO A 185 24.78 14.31 -5.49
CA PRO A 185 24.89 12.90 -5.13
C PRO A 185 23.51 12.25 -5.02
N PHE A 186 23.45 10.94 -5.23
CA PHE A 186 22.27 10.13 -4.94
C PHE A 186 22.04 9.97 -3.41
N PRO A 187 20.81 9.67 -2.96
CA PRO A 187 19.63 9.33 -3.76
C PRO A 187 19.01 10.53 -4.48
N LEU A 188 18.47 10.28 -5.66
CA LEU A 188 17.78 11.30 -6.45
C LEU A 188 16.35 11.46 -5.92
N VAL A 189 15.98 12.70 -5.63
CA VAL A 189 14.61 13.08 -5.25
C VAL A 189 14.16 14.23 -6.14
N LEU A 190 13.05 14.03 -6.85
CA LEU A 190 12.48 15.00 -7.77
C LEU A 190 11.01 15.29 -7.42
N PRO A 191 10.60 16.56 -7.27
CA PRO A 191 11.46 17.74 -7.21
C PRO A 191 12.37 17.75 -5.96
N PRO A 192 13.55 18.40 -6.02
CA PRO A 192 14.51 18.44 -4.92
C PRO A 192 14.14 19.52 -3.87
N TYR A 193 12.96 19.41 -3.27
CA TYR A 193 12.40 20.44 -2.36
C TYR A 193 13.31 20.81 -1.18
N ASN A 194 14.17 19.89 -0.72
CA ASN A 194 15.05 20.10 0.44
C ASN A 194 16.50 20.42 0.06
N ASN A 195 16.79 20.71 -1.22
CA ASN A 195 18.15 21.02 -1.66
C ASN A 195 18.43 22.51 -1.53
N THR A 196 19.29 22.90 -0.59
CA THR A 196 19.65 24.30 -0.34
C THR A 196 20.26 25.02 -1.56
N ASN A 197 20.83 24.27 -2.50
CA ASN A 197 21.43 24.81 -3.73
C ASN A 197 20.39 25.06 -4.83
N LEU A 198 19.26 24.35 -4.81
CA LEU A 198 18.16 24.43 -5.75
C LEU A 198 16.94 24.87 -4.97
N LYS A 199 16.71 26.18 -4.82
CA LYS A 199 15.61 26.73 -4.02
C LYS A 199 14.23 26.43 -4.65
N VAL A 200 13.82 25.17 -4.64
CA VAL A 200 12.54 24.68 -5.18
C VAL A 200 11.55 24.58 -4.03
N ALA A 201 10.50 25.40 -4.04
CA ALA A 201 9.46 25.37 -3.02
C ALA A 201 8.31 24.44 -3.44
N PRO A 202 7.73 23.65 -2.51
CA PRO A 202 6.51 22.90 -2.80
C PRO A 202 5.34 23.86 -3.00
N GLU A 203 4.56 23.62 -4.06
CA GLU A 203 3.33 24.36 -4.31
C GLU A 203 2.12 23.47 -4.00
N ALA A 204 1.03 24.06 -3.49
CA ALA A 204 -0.17 23.32 -3.06
C ALA A 204 -0.78 22.42 -4.16
N ASN A 205 -0.49 22.75 -5.42
CA ASN A 205 -1.00 22.04 -6.60
C ASN A 205 0.01 21.04 -7.20
N LEU A 206 1.25 20.96 -6.68
CA LEU A 206 2.35 20.16 -7.23
C LEU A 206 2.81 19.11 -6.22
N THR A 207 2.02 18.04 -6.07
CA THR A 207 2.28 16.99 -5.06
C THR A 207 3.04 15.77 -5.58
N CYS A 208 3.58 15.83 -6.80
CA CYS A 208 4.28 14.69 -7.40
C CYS A 208 5.71 14.55 -6.85
N LEU A 209 6.14 13.31 -6.64
CA LEU A 209 7.44 12.94 -6.09
C LEU A 209 8.00 11.72 -6.81
N LEU A 210 9.30 11.72 -7.07
CA LEU A 210 10.04 10.59 -7.58
C LEU A 210 11.34 10.44 -6.77
N TYR A 211 11.59 9.23 -6.29
CA TYR A 211 12.80 8.81 -5.60
C TYR A 211 13.48 7.72 -6.42
N LEU A 212 14.81 7.74 -6.48
CA LEU A 212 15.60 6.78 -7.24
C LEU A 212 16.98 6.59 -6.60
N GLU A 213 17.41 5.33 -6.43
CA GLU A 213 18.76 5.02 -5.91
C GLU A 213 19.76 4.63 -7.00
N GLY A 214 19.30 4.26 -8.18
CA GLY A 214 20.18 3.89 -9.28
C GLY A 214 19.42 3.53 -10.54
N VAL A 215 20.16 3.17 -11.58
CA VAL A 215 19.59 2.72 -12.86
C VAL A 215 20.30 1.48 -13.36
N SER A 216 19.58 0.63 -14.08
CA SER A 216 20.18 -0.43 -14.87
C SER A 216 20.07 -0.08 -16.35
N VAL A 217 21.20 -0.13 -17.04
CA VAL A 217 21.25 0.00 -18.50
C VAL A 217 21.20 -1.40 -19.10
N VAL A 218 20.26 -1.64 -20.00
CA VAL A 218 20.05 -2.93 -20.66
C VAL A 218 20.20 -2.75 -22.16
N VAL A 219 21.11 -3.49 -22.79
CA VAL A 219 21.28 -3.45 -24.24
C VAL A 219 20.62 -4.68 -24.83
N GLN A 220 19.71 -4.46 -25.76
CA GLN A 220 19.12 -5.49 -26.60
C GLN A 220 19.76 -5.42 -27.98
N GLN A 221 20.29 -6.53 -28.47
CA GLN A 221 20.79 -6.64 -29.84
C GLN A 221 20.12 -7.79 -30.60
N LYS A 222 19.65 -7.49 -31.80
CA LYS A 222 19.09 -8.48 -32.71
C LYS A 222 20.21 -9.06 -33.58
N ASN A 223 20.50 -10.34 -33.34
CA ASN A 223 21.44 -11.13 -34.14
C ASN A 223 20.64 -12.06 -35.04
N ASP A 224 20.38 -11.65 -36.28
CA ASP A 224 19.57 -12.36 -37.27
C ASP A 224 18.20 -12.86 -36.75
N LYS A 225 18.19 -14.05 -36.12
CA LYS A 225 17.02 -14.75 -35.58
C LYS A 225 16.94 -14.77 -34.06
N THR A 226 17.96 -14.31 -33.34
CA THR A 226 18.01 -14.33 -31.87
C THR A 226 18.12 -12.91 -31.30
N LEU A 227 17.53 -12.72 -30.12
CA LEU A 227 17.69 -11.49 -29.34
C LEU A 227 18.69 -11.78 -28.23
N ALA A 228 19.78 -11.03 -28.22
CA ALA A 228 20.80 -11.06 -27.17
C ALA A 228 20.58 -9.87 -26.24
N TYR A 229 20.77 -10.10 -24.94
CA TYR A 229 20.60 -9.08 -23.91
C TYR A 229 21.83 -9.03 -23.02
N ALA A 230 22.29 -7.82 -22.73
CA ALA A 230 23.31 -7.54 -21.74
C ALA A 230 22.81 -6.45 -20.80
N ALA A 231 23.26 -6.46 -19.55
CA ALA A 231 22.86 -5.46 -18.58
C ALA A 231 24.03 -4.99 -17.71
N ALA A 232 23.98 -3.73 -17.30
CA ALA A 232 24.85 -3.13 -16.31
C ALA A 232 23.98 -2.50 -15.22
N PHE A 233 24.16 -2.94 -13.96
CA PHE A 233 23.59 -2.23 -12.83
C PHE A 233 24.51 -1.06 -12.46
N VAL A 234 23.94 0.13 -12.34
CA VAL A 234 24.66 1.34 -11.97
C VAL A 234 24.09 1.85 -10.63
N PRO A 235 24.80 1.63 -9.52
CA PRO A 235 24.37 2.14 -8.22
C PRO A 235 24.51 3.66 -8.18
N GLY A 236 23.71 4.32 -7.33
CA GLY A 236 23.75 5.78 -7.15
C GLY A 236 25.11 6.32 -6.72
N SER A 237 25.96 5.54 -6.07
CA SER A 237 27.35 5.92 -5.76
C SER A 237 28.18 6.24 -7.00
N ASN A 238 27.80 5.67 -8.15
CA ASN A 238 28.48 5.80 -9.43
C ASN A 238 27.77 6.79 -10.36
N LEU A 239 26.79 7.54 -9.83
CA LEU A 239 25.98 8.49 -10.57
C LEU A 239 25.94 9.83 -9.84
N THR A 240 25.85 10.89 -10.63
CA THR A 240 25.41 12.20 -10.17
C THR A 240 24.24 12.63 -11.01
N TYR A 241 23.38 13.49 -10.47
CA TYR A 241 22.26 14.05 -11.23
C TYR A 241 22.32 15.56 -11.30
N ALA A 242 21.79 16.11 -12.39
CA ALA A 242 21.57 17.53 -12.55
C ALA A 242 20.06 17.83 -12.52
N TYR A 243 19.70 19.06 -12.14
CA TYR A 243 18.31 19.51 -12.13
C TYR A 243 18.18 20.87 -12.81
N ALA A 244 17.17 21.00 -13.66
CA ALA A 244 16.73 22.25 -14.27
C ALA A 244 15.25 22.51 -13.98
N ASP A 245 14.89 23.79 -13.96
CA ASP A 245 13.48 24.20 -13.88
C ASP A 245 12.72 23.65 -15.10
N GLY A 246 11.68 22.85 -14.83
CA GLY A 246 10.90 22.15 -15.87
C GLY A 246 11.24 20.67 -16.05
N ASP A 247 12.26 20.14 -15.36
CA ASP A 247 12.52 18.69 -15.32
C ASP A 247 11.42 17.92 -14.58
N VAL A 248 10.61 18.60 -13.78
CA VAL A 248 9.40 18.05 -13.17
C VAL A 248 8.18 18.88 -13.54
N LYS A 249 7.13 18.22 -14.00
CA LYS A 249 5.80 18.81 -14.22
C LYS A 249 4.79 17.93 -13.50
N CYS A 250 4.07 18.49 -12.54
CA CYS A 250 2.95 17.78 -11.90
C CYS A 250 1.62 18.37 -12.40
N ALA A 251 0.65 17.52 -12.73
CA ALA A 251 -0.72 17.96 -12.92
C ALA A 251 -1.42 18.17 -11.57
N LYS A 252 -2.44 19.03 -11.56
CA LYS A 252 -3.28 19.25 -10.39
C LYS A 252 -4.35 18.16 -10.30
N GLY A 253 -4.29 17.34 -9.24
CA GLY A 253 -5.27 16.31 -8.97
C GLY A 253 -4.93 14.96 -9.61
N THR A 254 -5.95 14.13 -9.84
CA THR A 254 -5.78 12.74 -10.26
C THR A 254 -5.58 12.57 -11.77
N ILE A 255 -6.03 13.55 -12.55
CA ILE A 255 -6.05 13.50 -14.02
C ILE A 255 -5.01 14.48 -14.56
N GLY A 256 -4.19 14.01 -15.49
CA GLY A 256 -3.24 14.86 -16.21
C GLY A 256 -1.91 14.18 -16.45
N GLU A 257 -0.93 15.00 -16.87
CA GLU A 257 0.43 14.55 -17.19
C GLU A 257 1.38 14.89 -16.05
N PHE A 258 2.18 13.89 -15.68
CA PHE A 258 3.26 13.96 -14.71
C PHE A 258 4.56 13.62 -15.43
N ILE A 259 5.49 14.55 -15.45
CA ILE A 259 6.76 14.41 -16.18
C ILE A 259 7.89 14.44 -15.17
N PHE A 260 8.83 13.50 -15.31
CA PHE A 260 10.08 13.47 -14.56
C PHE A 260 11.24 13.25 -15.52
N ARG A 261 12.14 14.23 -15.63
CA ARG A 261 13.38 14.13 -16.39
C ARG A 261 14.54 13.81 -15.47
N LEU A 262 15.26 12.74 -15.81
CA LEU A 262 16.41 12.23 -15.08
C LEU A 262 17.66 12.56 -15.90
N ARG A 263 18.44 13.54 -15.46
CA ARG A 263 19.72 13.93 -16.10
C ARG A 263 20.87 13.33 -15.32
N LEU A 264 21.30 12.13 -15.68
CA LEU A 264 22.30 11.39 -14.93
C LEU A 264 23.66 11.44 -15.63
N THR A 265 24.73 11.58 -14.85
CA THR A 265 26.12 11.51 -15.33
C THR A 265 26.86 10.43 -14.57
N LEU A 266 27.54 9.55 -15.30
CA LEU A 266 28.38 8.50 -14.72
C LEU A 266 29.64 9.09 -14.09
N THR A 267 29.98 8.68 -12.87
CA THR A 267 31.22 9.08 -12.19
C THR A 267 32.35 8.06 -12.38
N GLN A 268 32.01 6.81 -12.73
CA GLN A 268 32.95 5.72 -12.95
C GLN A 268 32.63 4.95 -14.22
N ASP A 269 33.65 4.29 -14.78
CA ASP A 269 33.48 3.37 -15.89
C ASP A 269 32.66 2.16 -15.45
N ILE A 270 31.67 1.79 -16.27
CA ILE A 270 30.83 0.62 -16.03
C ILE A 270 30.95 -0.37 -17.18
N LYS A 271 30.72 -1.64 -16.88
CA LYS A 271 30.70 -2.73 -17.86
C LYS A 271 29.40 -3.51 -17.74
N GLY A 272 28.68 -3.58 -18.84
CA GLY A 272 27.54 -4.47 -18.98
C GLY A 272 27.96 -5.86 -19.39
N LYS A 273 27.29 -6.85 -18.82
CA LYS A 273 27.59 -8.26 -19.06
C LYS A 273 26.40 -8.97 -19.68
N GLN A 274 26.69 -9.88 -20.60
CA GLN A 274 25.79 -10.97 -20.94
C GLN A 274 26.29 -12.21 -20.20
N PHE A 275 25.52 -12.70 -19.23
CA PHE A 275 25.98 -13.72 -18.29
C PHE A 275 27.32 -13.30 -17.62
N ASN A 276 28.42 -13.96 -17.95
CA ASN A 276 29.76 -13.69 -17.41
C ASN A 276 30.70 -12.99 -18.40
N THR A 277 30.25 -12.67 -19.62
CA THR A 277 31.08 -12.03 -20.65
C THR A 277 30.77 -10.55 -20.75
N ASP A 278 31.83 -9.72 -20.75
CA ASP A 278 31.73 -8.28 -21.01
C ASP A 278 31.13 -8.05 -22.41
N ALA A 279 30.04 -7.29 -22.46
CA ALA A 279 29.24 -7.06 -23.65
C ALA A 279 29.28 -5.59 -24.09
N PHE A 280 29.19 -4.65 -23.15
CA PHE A 280 29.33 -3.24 -23.46
C PHE A 280 29.98 -2.49 -22.30
N SER A 281 30.45 -1.27 -22.55
CA SER A 281 30.94 -0.36 -21.53
C SER A 281 30.42 1.05 -21.74
N MET A 282 30.38 1.81 -20.64
CA MET A 282 30.17 3.26 -20.63
C MET A 282 31.26 3.86 -19.75
N LYS A 283 31.75 5.03 -20.15
CA LYS A 283 32.86 5.72 -19.49
C LYS A 283 32.35 6.71 -18.46
N SER A 284 33.20 7.04 -17.49
CA SER A 284 33.00 8.19 -16.62
C SER A 284 32.79 9.46 -17.46
N GLY A 285 31.76 10.23 -17.14
CA GLY A 285 31.31 11.39 -17.89
C GLY A 285 30.22 11.11 -18.93
N ASP A 286 29.93 9.84 -19.26
CA ASP A 286 28.81 9.53 -20.16
C ASP A 286 27.47 9.88 -19.50
N LEU A 287 26.54 10.40 -20.32
CA LEU A 287 25.22 10.86 -19.90
C LEU A 287 24.15 9.78 -20.09
N ILE A 288 23.22 9.72 -19.15
CA ILE A 288 21.95 8.99 -19.25
C ILE A 288 20.84 10.01 -18.96
N ASP A 289 20.29 10.60 -20.01
CA ASP A 289 19.23 11.62 -19.92
C ASP A 289 17.90 11.06 -20.44
N VAL A 290 16.98 10.77 -19.52
CA VAL A 290 15.69 10.15 -19.84
C VAL A 290 14.53 10.90 -19.17
N THR A 291 13.49 11.17 -19.93
CA THR A 291 12.24 11.74 -19.46
C THR A 291 11.16 10.67 -19.40
N LEU A 292 10.50 10.56 -18.25
CA LEU A 292 9.34 9.68 -18.03
C LEU A 292 8.06 10.53 -18.14
N ASN A 293 7.11 10.08 -18.97
CA ASN A 293 5.79 10.69 -19.10
C ASN A 293 4.73 9.74 -18.52
N ILE A 294 4.10 10.17 -17.44
CA ILE A 294 3.10 9.42 -16.70
C ILE A 294 1.77 10.14 -16.83
N THR A 295 0.71 9.41 -17.16
CA THR A 295 -0.64 9.99 -17.27
C THR A 295 -1.58 9.37 -16.26
N GLY A 296 -2.33 10.21 -15.55
CA GLY A 296 -3.45 9.82 -14.71
C GLY A 296 -4.77 9.85 -15.47
N ASP A 297 -5.61 8.84 -15.27
CA ASP A 297 -6.93 8.70 -15.88
C ASP A 297 -8.08 9.13 -14.96
N ILE A 298 -9.30 9.13 -15.52
CA ILE A 298 -10.53 9.51 -14.81
C ILE A 298 -10.97 8.50 -13.75
N PHE A 299 -10.46 7.27 -13.81
CA PHE A 299 -10.77 6.19 -12.87
C PHE A 299 -9.81 6.18 -11.68
N GLY A 300 -8.84 7.09 -11.66
CA GLY A 300 -7.85 7.18 -10.61
C GLY A 300 -6.71 6.17 -10.77
N TYR A 301 -6.43 5.69 -11.98
CA TYR A 301 -5.20 4.96 -12.28
C TYR A 301 -4.20 5.92 -12.91
N TRP A 302 -2.92 5.68 -12.66
CA TRP A 302 -1.86 6.35 -13.40
C TRP A 302 -0.85 5.34 -13.90
N GLN A 303 -0.29 5.59 -15.08
CA GLN A 303 0.68 4.70 -15.72
C GLN A 303 1.67 5.46 -16.57
N LEU A 304 2.84 4.86 -16.82
CA LEU A 304 3.82 5.36 -17.78
C LEU A 304 3.27 5.24 -19.20
N SER A 305 2.87 6.36 -19.78
CA SER A 305 2.30 6.45 -21.14
C SER A 305 3.34 6.74 -22.20
N GLY A 306 4.55 7.15 -21.82
CA GLY A 306 5.64 7.36 -22.75
C GLY A 306 6.95 7.66 -22.04
N ALA A 307 8.03 7.63 -22.80
CA ALA A 307 9.33 8.05 -22.32
C ALA A 307 10.14 8.65 -23.48
N THR A 308 11.06 9.55 -23.17
CA THR A 308 11.97 10.17 -24.14
C THR A 308 13.40 9.99 -23.67
N LEU A 309 14.24 9.33 -24.48
CA LEU A 309 15.66 9.24 -24.24
C LEU A 309 16.36 10.37 -25.00
N HIS A 310 16.80 11.39 -24.27
CA HIS A 310 17.48 12.56 -24.83
C HIS A 310 18.91 12.22 -25.24
N GLU A 311 19.64 11.51 -24.37
CA GLU A 311 20.99 11.06 -24.66
C GLU A 311 21.37 9.81 -23.86
N ALA A 312 21.84 8.79 -24.56
CA ALA A 312 22.64 7.71 -24.00
C ALA A 312 23.52 7.08 -25.09
N ALA A 313 24.74 6.69 -24.73
CA ALA A 313 25.68 6.03 -25.63
C ALA A 313 26.30 4.81 -24.95
N ILE A 314 26.52 3.75 -25.71
CA ILE A 314 27.20 2.54 -25.24
C ILE A 314 28.31 2.14 -26.20
N THR A 315 29.42 1.67 -25.65
CA THR A 315 30.53 1.10 -26.44
C THR A 315 30.42 -0.41 -26.41
N GLY A 316 30.11 -1.03 -27.56
CA GLY A 316 30.01 -2.48 -27.68
C GLY A 316 31.36 -3.17 -27.56
N THR A 317 31.36 -4.37 -27.01
CA THR A 317 32.53 -5.24 -26.86
C THR A 317 32.20 -6.64 -27.40
N GLY A 318 33.14 -7.25 -28.11
CA GLY A 318 32.95 -8.59 -28.69
C GLY A 318 31.85 -8.61 -29.75
N ALA A 319 30.78 -9.37 -29.50
CA ALA A 319 29.66 -9.53 -30.43
C ALA A 319 28.64 -8.37 -30.38
N TYR A 320 28.73 -7.49 -29.37
CA TYR A 320 27.85 -6.34 -29.24
C TYR A 320 28.40 -5.14 -29.99
N LYS A 321 27.52 -4.39 -30.65
CA LYS A 321 27.85 -3.16 -31.36
C LYS A 321 27.73 -1.95 -30.43
N SER A 322 28.55 -0.94 -30.70
CA SER A 322 28.35 0.40 -30.13
C SER A 322 27.13 1.05 -30.75
N ALA A 323 26.38 1.79 -29.94
CA ALA A 323 25.19 2.46 -30.40
C ALA A 323 24.94 3.74 -29.58
N LYS A 324 24.27 4.71 -30.19
CA LYS A 324 23.85 5.95 -29.54
C LYS A 324 22.36 6.17 -29.75
N SER A 325 21.68 6.58 -28.69
CA SER A 325 20.30 7.07 -28.77
C SER A 325 20.29 8.56 -28.45
N GLN A 326 19.67 9.34 -29.33
CA GLN A 326 19.46 10.77 -29.14
C GLN A 326 18.03 11.16 -29.50
N GLU A 327 17.39 11.89 -28.60
CA GLU A 327 16.02 12.44 -28.74
C GLU A 327 14.99 11.42 -29.27
N GLN A 328 15.02 10.20 -28.74
CA GLN A 328 14.10 9.13 -29.12
C GLN A 328 12.91 9.08 -28.17
N THR A 329 11.71 9.33 -28.68
CA THR A 329 10.45 9.23 -27.93
C THR A 329 9.74 7.93 -28.24
N ILE A 330 9.22 7.27 -27.21
CA ILE A 330 8.38 6.08 -27.32
C ILE A 330 7.03 6.33 -26.62
N GLY A 331 5.99 5.62 -27.05
CA GLY A 331 4.64 5.78 -26.54
C GLY A 331 4.17 4.66 -25.62
N GLU A 332 2.86 4.61 -25.41
CA GLU A 332 2.22 3.75 -24.42
C GLU A 332 2.40 2.26 -24.74
N VAL A 333 2.44 1.91 -26.03
CA VAL A 333 2.57 0.51 -26.47
C VAL A 333 3.92 -0.06 -26.06
N GLU A 334 4.98 0.73 -26.19
CA GLU A 334 6.34 0.36 -25.81
C GLU A 334 6.56 0.38 -24.30
N THR A 335 5.87 1.25 -23.57
CA THR A 335 6.01 1.39 -22.10
C THR A 335 5.07 0.49 -21.29
N ARG A 336 4.05 -0.13 -21.91
CA ARG A 336 3.05 -0.98 -21.24
C ARG A 336 3.63 -2.07 -20.34
N TYR A 337 4.80 -2.61 -20.67
CA TYR A 337 5.43 -3.68 -19.91
C TYR A 337 6.42 -3.21 -18.84
N SER A 338 6.62 -1.89 -18.69
CA SER A 338 7.50 -1.29 -17.67
C SER A 338 7.08 -1.64 -16.24
N LYS A 339 5.79 -1.95 -16.04
CA LYS A 339 5.13 -2.10 -14.73
C LYS A 339 5.23 -0.84 -13.86
N ILE A 340 5.31 0.32 -14.51
CA ILE A 340 5.24 1.62 -13.85
C ILE A 340 3.78 2.08 -13.96
N ASN A 341 2.96 1.60 -13.04
CA ASN A 341 1.56 1.95 -12.92
C ASN A 341 1.09 1.78 -11.47
N SER A 342 0.15 2.61 -11.04
CA SER A 342 -0.49 2.48 -9.73
C SER A 342 -1.85 3.19 -9.72
N VAL A 343 -2.41 3.34 -8.53
CA VAL A 343 -3.68 4.01 -8.29
C VAL A 343 -3.49 5.36 -7.60
N ALA A 344 -4.55 6.15 -7.64
CA ALA A 344 -4.67 7.46 -7.06
C ALA A 344 -4.35 7.47 -5.58
N GLY A 345 -3.44 8.35 -5.16
CA GLY A 345 -3.06 8.49 -3.75
C GLY A 345 -2.20 7.34 -3.20
N TRP A 346 -1.75 6.41 -4.03
CA TRP A 346 -0.75 5.41 -3.69
C TRP A 346 0.57 5.75 -4.38
N ALA A 347 1.67 5.49 -3.68
CA ALA A 347 3.00 5.51 -4.25
C ALA A 347 3.31 4.13 -4.86
N LEU A 348 4.04 4.07 -5.96
CA LEU A 348 4.61 2.83 -6.48
C LEU A 348 6.04 2.72 -5.96
N ALA A 349 6.36 1.70 -5.18
CA ALA A 349 7.73 1.30 -4.89
C ALA A 349 8.14 0.12 -5.76
N CYS A 350 9.39 0.11 -6.20
CA CYS A 350 9.89 -0.97 -7.04
C CYS A 350 11.39 -1.18 -6.83
N GLY A 351 11.77 -2.41 -6.47
CA GLY A 351 13.18 -2.78 -6.37
C GLY A 351 13.91 -2.69 -7.72
N GLN A 352 13.28 -3.20 -8.79
CA GLN A 352 13.77 -3.00 -10.15
C GLN A 352 12.64 -3.08 -11.17
N THR A 353 12.45 -2.00 -11.92
CA THR A 353 11.43 -1.93 -12.99
C THR A 353 11.84 -2.75 -14.21
N GLN A 354 10.88 -3.05 -15.09
CA GLN A 354 11.23 -3.61 -16.40
C GLN A 354 11.86 -2.52 -17.28
N ALA A 355 12.88 -2.88 -18.05
CA ALA A 355 13.58 -1.93 -18.88
C ALA A 355 12.69 -1.39 -20.00
N VAL A 356 12.72 -0.08 -20.17
CA VAL A 356 12.04 0.64 -21.24
C VAL A 356 13.02 0.84 -22.39
N PHE A 357 12.75 0.21 -23.54
CA PHE A 357 13.69 0.14 -24.67
C PHE A 357 13.48 1.25 -25.69
N PHE A 358 14.55 1.96 -26.01
CA PHE A 358 14.61 3.02 -26.98
C PHE A 358 15.40 2.58 -28.22
N PRO A 359 14.97 2.98 -29.43
CA PRO A 359 15.75 2.77 -30.64
C PRO A 359 17.08 3.53 -30.59
N THR A 360 18.06 3.06 -31.35
CA THR A 360 19.37 3.71 -31.53
C THR A 360 19.64 4.01 -32.99
N ASP A 361 20.78 4.65 -33.27
CA ASP A 361 21.35 4.83 -34.61
C ASP A 361 21.52 3.52 -35.40
N ASP A 362 21.85 2.41 -34.72
CA ASP A 362 21.77 1.06 -35.31
C ASP A 362 20.37 0.44 -35.08
N GLN A 363 19.70 0.04 -36.15
CA GLN A 363 18.37 -0.61 -36.11
C GLN A 363 18.37 -1.98 -35.43
N THR A 364 19.54 -2.60 -35.29
CA THR A 364 19.71 -3.90 -34.63
C THR A 364 19.93 -3.78 -33.12
N VAL A 365 20.22 -2.58 -32.61
CA VAL A 365 20.46 -2.32 -31.20
C VAL A 365 19.33 -1.48 -30.61
N LYS A 366 19.00 -1.74 -29.33
CA LYS A 366 18.14 -0.90 -28.53
C LYS A 366 18.76 -0.72 -27.15
N ILE A 367 18.68 0.50 -26.62
CA ILE A 367 19.13 0.82 -25.27
C ILE A 367 17.90 0.89 -24.38
N GLY A 368 17.88 0.08 -23.34
CA GLY A 368 16.86 0.00 -22.33
C GLY A 368 17.31 0.63 -21.03
N ILE A 369 16.43 1.41 -20.41
CA ILE A 369 16.67 1.98 -19.07
C ILE A 369 15.67 1.36 -18.09
N ALA A 370 16.19 0.84 -16.99
CA ALA A 370 15.38 0.36 -15.86
C ALA A 370 15.74 1.15 -14.60
N LEU A 371 14.73 1.55 -13.85
CA LEU A 371 14.86 2.22 -12.57
C LEU A 371 15.09 1.21 -11.45
N VAL A 372 16.00 1.51 -10.52
CA VAL A 372 16.38 0.64 -9.39
C VAL A 372 16.10 1.34 -8.06
N ASN A 373 15.45 0.60 -7.15
CA ASN A 373 14.91 1.10 -5.87
C ASN A 373 14.24 2.46 -6.07
N THR A 374 13.18 2.45 -6.88
CA THR A 374 12.42 3.64 -7.23
C THR A 374 11.14 3.73 -6.41
N GLN A 375 10.75 4.94 -6.04
CA GLN A 375 9.43 5.23 -5.50
C GLN A 375 8.82 6.40 -6.26
N ILE A 376 7.64 6.22 -6.84
CA ILE A 376 6.98 7.21 -7.69
C ILE A 376 5.60 7.51 -7.15
N GLN A 377 5.27 8.79 -7.03
CA GLN A 377 3.95 9.26 -6.67
C GLN A 377 3.56 10.44 -7.56
N THR A 378 2.41 10.35 -8.20
CA THR A 378 1.93 11.38 -9.13
C THR A 378 1.21 12.51 -8.39
N PHE A 379 0.45 12.21 -7.34
CA PHE A 379 -0.20 13.24 -6.53
C PHE A 379 -0.49 12.75 -5.12
N ASN A 380 -0.74 13.68 -4.20
CA ASN A 380 -1.16 13.40 -2.84
C ASN A 380 -2.56 14.00 -2.60
N ILE A 381 -3.46 13.19 -2.03
CA ILE A 381 -4.83 13.59 -1.70
C ILE A 381 -4.93 14.01 -0.22
N ARG A 382 -4.00 13.56 0.64
CA ARG A 382 -4.08 13.78 2.09
C ARG A 382 -3.46 15.11 2.50
N ASN A 383 -4.29 15.98 3.09
CA ASN A 383 -3.97 17.27 3.72
C ASN A 383 -2.85 18.07 3.02
N PRO A 384 -3.18 18.89 2.00
CA PRO A 384 -2.18 19.63 1.23
C PRO A 384 -1.36 20.59 2.10
N ASP A 385 -1.93 21.17 3.16
CA ASP A 385 -1.23 22.11 4.03
C ASP A 385 -0.13 21.45 4.87
N ALA A 386 -0.36 20.22 5.31
CA ALA A 386 0.66 19.41 6.00
C ALA A 386 1.75 18.96 5.02
N TRP A 387 1.37 18.56 3.81
CA TRP A 387 2.32 18.14 2.77
C TRP A 387 3.21 19.30 2.30
N LEU A 388 2.68 20.54 2.22
CA LEU A 388 3.47 21.73 1.89
C LEU A 388 4.58 22.01 2.90
N LYS A 389 4.34 21.70 4.19
CA LYS A 389 5.35 21.87 5.25
C LYS A 389 6.44 20.79 5.17
N ALA A 390 6.05 19.57 4.80
CA ALA A 390 6.96 18.44 4.68
C ALA A 390 6.52 17.54 3.50
N PRO A 391 7.09 17.75 2.29
CA PRO A 391 6.82 16.88 1.15
C PRO A 391 7.28 15.45 1.44
N HIS A 392 6.35 14.51 1.41
CA HIS A 392 6.60 13.10 1.68
C HIS A 392 5.76 12.21 0.78
N PHE A 393 6.21 10.96 0.62
CA PHE A 393 5.42 9.92 -0.03
C PHE A 393 4.24 9.50 0.84
N THR A 394 3.15 9.06 0.21
CA THR A 394 2.00 8.48 0.92
C THR A 394 2.39 7.20 1.65
N LEU A 395 1.73 6.95 2.78
CA LEU A 395 1.89 5.70 3.53
C LEU A 395 1.43 4.47 2.72
N GLN A 396 0.45 4.67 1.84
CA GLN A 396 -0.04 3.62 0.95
C GLN A 396 0.93 3.47 -0.22
N THR A 397 1.53 2.28 -0.34
CA THR A 397 2.55 1.97 -1.34
C THR A 397 2.25 0.63 -1.98
N GLU A 398 2.21 0.60 -3.31
CA GLU A 398 2.13 -0.61 -4.13
C GLU A 398 3.52 -1.05 -4.57
N ASP A 399 3.72 -2.35 -4.75
CA ASP A 399 4.96 -2.91 -5.31
C ASP A 399 4.79 -3.20 -6.82
N CYS A 400 5.82 -2.97 -7.62
CA CYS A 400 5.83 -3.34 -9.05
C CYS A 400 5.85 -4.87 -9.28
N THR A 401 6.11 -5.66 -8.24
CA THR A 401 6.07 -7.11 -8.26
C THR A 401 4.94 -7.66 -7.39
N GLY A 402 3.94 -8.27 -8.04
CA GLY A 402 2.88 -8.97 -7.32
C GLY A 402 3.38 -10.27 -6.67
N THR A 403 2.73 -10.69 -5.57
CA THR A 403 3.06 -11.90 -4.80
C THR A 403 3.16 -13.16 -5.65
N PHE A 404 2.33 -13.27 -6.68
CA PHE A 404 2.34 -14.39 -7.62
C PHE A 404 2.46 -13.88 -9.05
N SER A 405 3.42 -14.44 -9.78
CA SER A 405 3.53 -14.22 -11.23
C SER A 405 2.40 -14.91 -11.99
N ALA A 406 2.15 -14.52 -13.24
CA ALA A 406 1.19 -15.22 -14.11
C ALA A 406 1.51 -16.72 -14.24
N GLY A 407 2.80 -17.09 -14.31
CA GLY A 407 3.22 -18.49 -14.35
C GLY A 407 2.92 -19.23 -13.04
N SER A 408 3.13 -18.58 -11.90
CA SER A 408 2.77 -19.12 -10.58
C SER A 408 1.26 -19.37 -10.49
N TRP A 409 0.44 -18.43 -10.95
CA TRP A 409 -1.02 -18.59 -11.00
C TRP A 409 -1.48 -19.75 -11.88
N MET A 410 -0.92 -19.89 -13.09
CA MET A 410 -1.22 -21.01 -13.97
C MET A 410 -0.86 -22.35 -13.31
N GLY A 411 0.27 -22.41 -12.61
CA GLY A 411 0.71 -23.59 -11.88
C GLY A 411 -0.21 -23.93 -10.70
N ILE A 412 -0.53 -22.95 -9.85
CA ILE A 412 -1.39 -23.13 -8.67
C ILE A 412 -2.79 -23.59 -9.10
N VAL A 413 -3.40 -22.93 -10.09
CA VAL A 413 -4.74 -23.29 -10.57
C VAL A 413 -4.75 -24.71 -11.14
N SER A 414 -3.75 -25.07 -11.96
CA SER A 414 -3.65 -26.40 -12.53
C SER A 414 -3.46 -27.48 -11.45
N ALA A 415 -2.60 -27.21 -10.46
CA ALA A 415 -2.38 -28.12 -9.34
C ALA A 415 -3.65 -28.34 -8.51
N LEU A 416 -4.40 -27.27 -8.22
CA LEU A 416 -5.67 -27.38 -7.49
C LEU A 416 -6.70 -28.22 -8.23
N VAL A 417 -6.79 -28.09 -9.56
CA VAL A 417 -7.70 -28.91 -10.38
C VAL A 417 -7.31 -30.39 -10.33
N LEU A 418 -6.02 -30.70 -10.46
CA LEU A 418 -5.53 -32.09 -10.38
C LEU A 418 -5.73 -32.70 -8.99
N ILE A 419 -5.46 -31.92 -7.93
CA ILE A 419 -5.69 -32.33 -6.54
C ILE A 419 -7.18 -32.60 -6.31
N ALA A 420 -8.07 -31.73 -6.79
CA ALA A 420 -9.51 -31.93 -6.67
C ALA A 420 -9.96 -33.23 -7.36
N GLY A 421 -9.44 -33.51 -8.56
CA GLY A 421 -9.69 -34.76 -9.28
C GLY A 421 -9.18 -35.99 -8.52
N LEU A 422 -7.98 -35.90 -7.93
CA LEU A 422 -7.39 -37.00 -7.15
C LEU A 422 -8.15 -37.26 -5.86
N ILE A 423 -8.54 -36.22 -5.12
CA ILE A 423 -9.37 -36.33 -3.91
C ILE A 423 -10.73 -36.95 -4.27
N PHE A 424 -11.35 -36.53 -5.37
CA PHE A 424 -12.61 -37.12 -5.83
C PHE A 424 -12.46 -38.61 -6.14
N GLY A 425 -11.41 -39.00 -6.85
CA GLY A 425 -11.10 -40.41 -7.11
C GLY A 425 -10.83 -41.20 -5.83
N TYR A 426 -10.11 -40.61 -4.88
CA TYR A 426 -9.81 -41.22 -3.58
C TYR A 426 -11.08 -41.46 -2.74
N VAL A 427 -12.00 -40.49 -2.68
CA VAL A 427 -13.29 -40.64 -1.98
C VAL A 427 -14.14 -41.73 -2.64
N MET A 428 -14.14 -41.83 -3.97
CA MET A 428 -14.82 -42.92 -4.68
C MET A 428 -14.24 -44.29 -4.33
N LEU A 429 -12.91 -44.42 -4.23
CA LEU A 429 -12.26 -45.66 -3.80
C LEU A 429 -12.60 -46.03 -2.35
N GLN A 430 -12.67 -45.05 -1.45
CA GLN A 430 -13.12 -45.30 -0.06
C GLN A 430 -14.57 -45.77 0.02
N SER A 431 -15.41 -45.44 -0.96
CA SER A 431 -16.81 -45.87 -1.02
C SER A 431 -17.00 -47.29 -1.57
N VAL A 432 -15.93 -47.97 -2.02
CA VAL A 432 -16.02 -49.36 -2.49
C VAL A 432 -16.20 -50.26 -1.27
N GLN A 433 -17.45 -50.62 -0.99
CA GLN A 433 -17.79 -51.61 0.02
C GLN A 433 -17.56 -53.01 -0.56
N THR A 434 -16.76 -53.83 0.11
CA THR A 434 -16.67 -55.25 -0.21
C THR A 434 -17.97 -55.94 0.17
N MET A 435 -18.50 -56.80 -0.69
CA MET A 435 -19.67 -57.60 -0.37
C MET A 435 -19.37 -58.48 0.85
N ASP A 436 -20.07 -58.24 1.96
CA ASP A 436 -19.89 -58.95 3.24
C ASP A 436 -20.43 -60.39 3.22
N ARG A 437 -21.24 -60.73 2.22
CA ARG A 437 -21.85 -62.06 2.10
C ARG A 437 -21.44 -62.71 0.80
N PHE A 438 -20.46 -63.59 0.88
CA PHE A 438 -20.33 -64.67 -0.08
C PHE A 438 -21.48 -65.64 0.22
N ASP A 439 -22.56 -65.55 -0.55
CA ASP A 439 -23.57 -66.60 -0.58
C ASP A 439 -22.91 -67.84 -1.18
N ASP A 440 -22.35 -68.70 -0.33
CA ASP A 440 -21.83 -70.01 -0.74
C ASP A 440 -23.01 -70.86 -1.21
N PRO A 441 -23.15 -71.15 -2.53
CA PRO A 441 -24.26 -71.93 -3.04
C PRO A 441 -24.22 -73.40 -2.60
N LYS A 442 -23.25 -73.81 -1.75
CA LYS A 442 -23.11 -75.18 -1.24
C LYS A 442 -23.53 -75.39 0.22
N GLN A 443 -23.99 -74.38 0.96
CA GLN A 443 -24.53 -74.62 2.30
C GLN A 443 -26.07 -74.71 2.29
N LYS A 444 -26.57 -75.90 2.67
CA LYS A 444 -28.01 -76.17 2.83
C LYS A 444 -28.61 -75.21 3.86
N GLN A 445 -29.73 -74.59 3.49
CA GLN A 445 -30.57 -73.82 4.40
C GLN A 445 -30.97 -74.70 5.60
N ILE A 446 -30.67 -74.26 6.82
CA ILE A 446 -31.07 -74.96 8.05
C ILE A 446 -32.58 -74.81 8.19
N VAL A 447 -33.32 -75.86 7.86
CA VAL A 447 -34.77 -75.94 8.07
C VAL A 447 -35.00 -76.45 9.49
N ILE A 448 -35.45 -75.57 10.39
CA ILE A 448 -35.85 -75.94 11.74
C ILE A 448 -37.31 -76.40 11.66
N ASN A 449 -37.53 -77.71 11.55
CA ASN A 449 -38.88 -78.28 11.67
C ASN A 449 -39.24 -78.37 13.16
N VAL A 450 -39.92 -77.36 13.68
CA VAL A 450 -40.64 -77.48 14.95
C VAL A 450 -41.95 -78.20 14.65
N ARG A 451 -42.13 -79.41 15.19
CA ARG A 451 -43.45 -80.04 15.31
C ARG A 451 -44.11 -79.46 16.56
N GLU A 452 -45.36 -79.05 16.40
CA GLU A 452 -46.26 -78.46 17.42
C GLU A 452 -46.29 -79.23 18.74
#